data_AF-A0A815JE55-F1
#
_entry.id   AF-A0A815JE55-F1
#
_cell.length_a   1.000
_cell.length_b   1.000
_cell.length_c   1.000
_cell.angle_alpha   90.00
_cell.angle_beta   90.00
_cell.angle_gamma   90.00
#
_symmetry.space_group_name_H-M   'P 1'
#
loop_
_entity.id
_entity.type
_entity.pdbx_description
1 polymer ?
#
loop_
_entity_poly.entity_id
_entity_poly.type
_entity_poly.pdbx_seq_one_letter_code
_entity_poly.pdbx_strand_id
1 'polypeptide(L)'
;MGNAKSSQKTVFHVWLDASANSNSSSSKEVQKQLKAKLENSVTFNDINDFKKFIKIHDNQTIVLIVSGSYGRQIVPEVHNLTQLLAIYVYCANIEPNIQWTKNYTKVSLLKLEVTASKVSFFDINVCSSV
;
A
#
# COMPACT_ATOMS: atom_id res chain seq x y z
N MET A 1 -11.13 -31.05 -25.60
CA MET A 1 -11.48 -30.23 -24.43
C MET A 1 -10.44 -29.13 -24.25
N GLY A 2 -10.80 -27.88 -24.51
CA GLY A 2 -9.94 -26.74 -24.20
C GLY A 2 -9.93 -26.49 -22.69
N ASN A 3 -8.80 -26.68 -22.04
CA ASN A 3 -8.60 -26.21 -20.67
C ASN A 3 -8.51 -24.69 -20.72
N ALA A 4 -9.60 -24.01 -20.35
CA ALA A 4 -9.58 -22.58 -20.12
C ALA A 4 -8.59 -22.28 -18.99
N LYS A 5 -7.35 -21.90 -19.33
CA LYS A 5 -6.46 -21.22 -18.39
C LYS A 5 -7.20 -19.94 -18.01
N SER A 6 -7.76 -19.92 -16.81
CA SER A 6 -8.23 -18.70 -16.17
C SER A 6 -7.10 -17.68 -16.27
N SER A 7 -7.29 -16.61 -17.06
CA SER A 7 -6.35 -15.50 -17.15
C SER A 7 -6.24 -14.88 -15.76
N GLN A 8 -5.30 -15.36 -14.94
CA GLN A 8 -5.03 -14.77 -13.64
C GLN A 8 -4.54 -13.35 -13.88
N LYS A 9 -5.34 -12.38 -13.46
CA LYS A 9 -4.97 -10.97 -13.49
C LYS A 9 -3.83 -10.77 -12.47
N THR A 10 -2.64 -10.43 -12.94
CA THR A 10 -1.49 -10.18 -12.06
C THR A 10 -1.76 -8.96 -11.19
N VAL A 11 -1.67 -9.15 -9.87
CA VAL A 11 -1.78 -8.07 -8.88
C VAL A 11 -0.39 -7.75 -8.35
N PHE A 12 0.04 -6.51 -8.47
CA PHE A 12 1.28 -6.00 -7.89
C PHE A 12 1.04 -5.40 -6.52
N HIS A 13 1.87 -5.81 -5.56
CA HIS A 13 1.87 -5.24 -4.22
C HIS A 13 3.02 -4.25 -4.10
N VAL A 14 2.70 -2.97 -4.23
CA VAL A 14 3.70 -1.90 -4.34
C VAL A 14 3.89 -1.24 -2.98
N TRP A 15 5.12 -1.24 -2.48
CA TRP A 15 5.52 -0.52 -1.28
C TRP A 15 6.24 0.76 -1.64
N LEU A 16 5.75 1.90 -1.18
CA LEU A 16 6.38 3.21 -1.40
C LEU A 16 6.70 3.86 -0.05
N ASP A 17 7.99 3.90 0.30
CA ASP A 17 8.42 4.50 1.56
C ASP A 17 9.85 5.05 1.50
N ALA A 18 10.02 6.30 1.96
CA ALA A 18 11.31 6.96 2.11
C ALA A 18 12.27 6.16 3.00
N SER A 19 11.73 5.52 4.04
CA SER A 19 12.49 4.72 5.01
C SER A 19 12.61 3.25 4.65
N ALA A 20 12.21 2.80 3.46
CA ALA A 20 12.37 1.40 3.07
C ALA A 20 13.85 0.92 3.13
N ASN A 21 14.83 1.84 3.14
CA ASN A 21 16.23 1.53 3.43
C ASN A 21 16.73 1.90 4.84
N SER A 22 16.00 2.72 5.61
CA SER A 22 16.48 3.25 6.91
C SER A 22 16.26 2.25 8.06
N ASN A 23 17.20 2.20 9.01
CA ASN A 23 17.32 1.16 10.04
C ASN A 23 16.27 1.16 11.17
N SER A 24 15.05 1.67 10.93
CA SER A 24 13.97 1.54 11.92
C SER A 24 13.42 0.11 11.93
N SER A 25 13.50 -0.55 13.09
CA SER A 25 13.40 -2.01 13.24
C SER A 25 11.99 -2.59 13.15
N SER A 26 10.94 -1.80 13.42
CA SER A 26 9.55 -2.28 13.36
C SER A 26 8.98 -2.31 11.93
N SER A 27 9.28 -1.30 11.11
CA SER A 27 8.78 -1.20 9.73
C SER A 27 9.40 -2.24 8.79
N LYS A 28 10.68 -2.60 8.99
CA LYS A 28 11.37 -3.62 8.17
C LYS A 28 10.82 -5.03 8.40
N GLU A 29 10.48 -5.39 9.64
CA GLU A 29 9.97 -6.72 9.96
C GLU A 29 8.57 -6.94 9.39
N VAL A 30 7.70 -5.92 9.48
CA VAL A 30 6.39 -5.90 8.83
C VAL A 30 6.52 -6.02 7.31
N GLN A 31 7.41 -5.21 6.74
CA GLN A 31 7.66 -5.23 5.30
C GLN A 31 8.18 -6.60 4.85
N LYS A 32 9.10 -7.22 5.60
CA LYS A 32 9.66 -8.54 5.30
C LYS A 32 8.61 -9.64 5.38
N GLN A 33 7.77 -9.64 6.43
CA GLN A 33 6.72 -10.64 6.59
C GLN A 33 5.62 -10.51 5.52
N LEU A 34 5.26 -9.28 5.13
CA LEU A 34 4.30 -9.07 4.05
C LEU A 34 4.89 -9.42 2.68
N LYS A 35 6.12 -8.99 2.38
CA LYS A 35 6.81 -9.36 1.13
C LYS A 35 6.91 -10.87 0.95
N ALA A 36 7.17 -11.60 2.03
CA ALA A 36 7.25 -13.06 2.00
C ALA A 36 5.90 -13.74 1.74
N LYS A 37 4.78 -13.06 2.01
CA LYS A 37 3.41 -13.59 1.82
C LYS A 37 2.74 -13.11 0.54
N LEU A 38 3.19 -12.01 -0.04
CA LEU A 38 2.58 -11.36 -1.19
C LEU A 38 3.42 -11.63 -2.43
N GLU A 39 2.84 -12.38 -3.36
CA GLU A 39 3.40 -12.55 -4.70
C GLU A 39 3.46 -11.19 -5.44
N ASN A 40 4.45 -11.03 -6.32
CA ASN A 40 4.67 -9.81 -7.10
C ASN A 40 4.81 -8.52 -6.26
N SER A 41 5.52 -8.61 -5.13
CA SER A 41 5.81 -7.44 -4.30
C SER A 41 7.00 -6.64 -4.84
N VAL A 42 6.81 -5.33 -4.99
CA VAL A 42 7.83 -4.38 -5.46
C VAL A 42 7.97 -3.26 -4.44
N THR A 43 9.17 -2.72 -4.25
CA THR A 43 9.42 -1.61 -3.31
C THR A 43 10.12 -0.46 -4.00
N PHE A 44 9.66 0.74 -3.71
CA PHE A 44 10.20 2.00 -4.17
C PHE A 44 10.50 2.87 -2.97
N ASN A 45 11.67 3.51 -3.01
CA ASN A 45 12.07 4.50 -2.02
C ASN A 45 11.95 5.92 -2.60
N ASP A 46 11.73 6.02 -3.90
CA ASP A 46 11.59 7.25 -4.64
C ASP A 46 10.22 7.31 -5.32
N ILE A 47 9.57 8.47 -5.23
CA ILE A 47 8.22 8.69 -5.79
C ILE A 47 8.25 8.68 -7.33
N ASN A 48 9.32 9.17 -7.96
CA ASN A 48 9.40 9.23 -9.42
C ASN A 48 9.55 7.84 -10.02
N ASP A 49 10.32 6.95 -9.39
CA ASP A 49 10.45 5.56 -9.84
C ASP A 49 9.12 4.81 -9.71
N PHE A 50 8.37 5.05 -8.63
CA PHE A 50 7.00 4.59 -8.51
C PHE A 50 6.09 5.12 -9.63
N LYS A 51 6.16 6.42 -9.94
CA LYS A 51 5.37 7.03 -11.04
C LYS A 51 5.71 6.40 -12.39
N LYS A 52 6.99 6.14 -12.67
CA LYS A 52 7.41 5.43 -13.90
C LYS A 52 6.83 4.02 -13.93
N PHE A 53 6.90 3.29 -12.81
CA PHE A 53 6.36 1.93 -12.71
C PHE A 53 4.86 1.88 -13.03
N ILE A 54 4.06 2.76 -12.43
CA ILE A 54 2.61 2.85 -12.69
C ILE A 54 2.31 3.12 -14.16
N LYS A 55 3.08 4.02 -14.80
CA LYS A 55 2.90 4.33 -16.22
C LYS A 55 3.19 3.16 -17.13
N ILE A 56 4.22 2.36 -16.81
CA ILE A 56 4.59 1.18 -17.60
C ILE A 56 3.59 0.03 -17.40
N HIS A 57 2.94 -0.05 -16.23
CA HIS A 57 2.02 -1.11 -15.85
C HIS A 57 0.56 -0.61 -15.77
N ASP A 58 0.15 0.19 -16.75
CA ASP A 58 -1.19 0.78 -16.88
C ASP A 58 -2.33 -0.25 -16.94
N ASN A 59 -2.06 -1.44 -17.47
CA ASN A 59 -3.01 -2.54 -17.62
C ASN A 59 -3.04 -3.55 -16.46
N GLN A 60 -2.21 -3.34 -15.42
CA GLN A 60 -2.08 -4.26 -14.29
C GLN A 60 -2.87 -3.78 -13.07
N THR A 61 -3.21 -4.67 -12.15
CA THR A 61 -3.85 -4.25 -10.89
C THR A 61 -2.80 -4.01 -9.83
N ILE A 62 -2.89 -2.87 -9.14
CA ILE A 62 -1.90 -2.43 -8.16
C ILE A 62 -2.59 -2.18 -6.82
N VAL A 63 -2.02 -2.75 -5.78
CA VAL A 63 -2.30 -2.40 -4.38
C VAL A 63 -1.10 -1.61 -3.87
N LEU A 64 -1.33 -0.34 -3.52
CA LEU A 64 -0.29 0.56 -3.04
C LEU A 64 -0.26 0.55 -1.52
N ILE A 65 0.90 0.33 -0.91
CA ILE A 65 1.17 0.49 0.52
C ILE A 65 2.18 1.62 0.65
N VAL A 66 1.78 2.72 1.27
CA VAL A 66 2.56 3.97 1.30
C VAL A 66 2.66 4.53 2.71
N SER A 67 3.80 5.12 3.07
CA SER A 67 3.93 5.82 4.35
C SER A 67 3.11 7.11 4.35
N GLY A 68 2.62 7.55 5.52
CA GLY A 68 1.79 8.77 5.62
C GLY A 68 2.40 10.05 5.00
N SER A 69 3.74 10.18 5.03
CA SER A 69 4.45 11.32 4.43
C SER A 69 4.44 11.29 2.89
N TYR A 70 4.65 10.13 2.28
CA TYR A 70 4.58 9.95 0.83
C TYR A 70 3.14 9.87 0.34
N GLY A 71 2.23 9.27 1.12
CA GLY A 71 0.81 9.17 0.85
C GLY A 71 0.19 10.55 0.62
N ARG A 72 0.47 11.52 1.50
CA ARG A 72 0.00 12.91 1.33
C ARG A 72 0.43 13.57 0.03
N GLN A 73 1.61 13.21 -0.48
CA GLN A 73 2.14 13.79 -1.72
C GLN A 73 1.56 13.09 -2.95
N ILE A 74 1.52 11.76 -2.94
CA ILE A 74 1.25 10.98 -4.15
C ILE A 74 -0.24 10.65 -4.34
N VAL A 75 -0.99 10.44 -3.26
CA VAL A 75 -2.40 10.02 -3.33
C VAL A 75 -3.26 10.99 -4.13
N PRO A 76 -3.16 12.34 -3.95
CA PRO A 76 -3.93 13.28 -4.75
C PRO A 76 -3.70 13.14 -6.26
N GLU A 77 -2.52 12.67 -6.69
CA GLU A 77 -2.19 12.48 -8.10
C GLU A 77 -2.68 11.14 -8.67
N VAL A 78 -2.70 10.08 -7.86
CA VAL A 78 -2.89 8.70 -8.36
C VAL A 78 -4.21 8.06 -7.98
N HIS A 79 -4.96 8.58 -7.00
CA HIS A 79 -6.15 7.91 -6.46
C HIS A 79 -7.23 7.58 -7.51
N ASN A 80 -7.32 8.38 -8.57
CA ASN A 80 -8.30 8.18 -9.65
C ASN A 80 -7.89 7.12 -10.67
N LEU A 81 -6.66 6.61 -10.63
CA LEU A 81 -6.23 5.59 -11.59
C LEU A 81 -7.03 4.30 -11.39
N THR A 82 -7.58 3.77 -12.48
CA THR A 82 -8.39 2.54 -12.50
C THR A 82 -7.57 1.31 -12.13
N GLN A 83 -6.28 1.32 -12.45
CA GLN A 83 -5.31 0.29 -12.12
C GLN A 83 -5.02 0.17 -10.61
N LEU A 84 -5.28 1.23 -9.83
CA LEU A 84 -5.17 1.21 -8.38
C LEU A 84 -6.46 0.68 -7.76
N LEU A 85 -6.36 -0.51 -7.18
CA LEU A 85 -7.46 -1.19 -6.49
C LEU A 85 -7.66 -0.61 -5.09
N ALA A 86 -6.58 -0.49 -4.34
CA ALA A 86 -6.57 0.01 -2.97
C ALA A 86 -5.25 0.71 -2.67
N ILE A 87 -5.33 1.71 -1.79
CA ILE A 87 -4.19 2.44 -1.27
C ILE A 87 -4.23 2.33 0.26
N TYR A 88 -3.20 1.70 0.82
CA TYR A 88 -3.02 1.55 2.25
C TYR A 88 -1.98 2.53 2.73
N VAL A 89 -2.41 3.48 3.56
CA VAL A 89 -1.52 4.46 4.17
C VAL A 89 -1.17 3.96 5.56
N TYR A 90 0.08 3.62 5.79
CA TYR A 90 0.55 3.20 7.10
C TYR A 90 1.32 4.33 7.80
N CYS A 91 1.13 4.42 9.12
CA CYS A 91 1.86 5.37 9.95
C CYS A 91 1.93 4.91 11.40
N ALA A 92 2.99 5.31 12.11
CA ALA A 92 3.08 5.16 13.56
C ALA A 92 2.07 6.07 14.29
N ASN A 93 1.82 7.26 13.73
CA ASN A 93 0.78 8.17 14.18
C ASN A 93 -0.22 8.42 13.04
N ILE A 94 -1.40 7.82 13.15
CA ILE A 94 -2.45 7.84 12.13
C ILE A 94 -3.24 9.15 12.13
N GLU A 95 -3.26 9.87 13.24
CA GLU A 95 -4.15 11.00 13.49
C GLU A 95 -4.01 12.16 12.49
N PRO A 96 -2.78 12.56 12.09
CA PRO A 96 -2.59 13.56 11.04
C PRO A 96 -3.10 13.12 9.67
N ASN A 97 -3.38 11.82 9.48
CA ASN A 97 -3.80 11.27 8.20
C ASN A 97 -5.30 11.01 8.08
N ILE A 98 -6.05 11.01 9.19
CA ILE A 98 -7.49 10.73 9.20
C ILE A 98 -8.25 11.73 8.32
N GLN A 99 -7.95 13.02 8.44
CA GLN A 99 -8.74 14.06 7.77
C GLN A 99 -8.57 14.05 6.26
N TRP A 100 -7.35 13.86 5.75
CA TRP A 100 -7.13 13.91 4.30
C TRP A 100 -7.51 12.60 3.60
N THR A 101 -7.38 11.45 4.27
CA THR A 101 -7.72 10.14 3.68
C THR A 101 -9.23 9.97 3.44
N LYS A 102 -10.07 10.58 4.28
CA LYS A 102 -11.54 10.63 4.09
C LYS A 102 -11.99 11.19 2.75
N ASN A 103 -11.15 11.99 2.09
CA ASN A 103 -11.45 12.56 0.78
C ASN A 103 -11.29 11.54 -0.37
N TYR A 104 -10.80 10.33 -0.09
CA TYR A 104 -10.43 9.35 -1.11
C TYR A 104 -11.02 7.97 -0.82
N THR A 105 -11.95 7.52 -1.66
CA THR A 105 -12.70 6.26 -1.47
C THR A 105 -11.85 4.99 -1.53
N LYS A 106 -10.69 5.04 -2.18
CA LYS A 106 -9.77 3.89 -2.32
C LYS A 106 -8.68 3.85 -1.25
N VAL A 107 -8.70 4.80 -0.30
CA VAL A 107 -7.61 4.97 0.67
C VAL A 107 -8.05 4.47 2.03
N SER A 108 -7.35 3.46 2.55
CA SER A 108 -7.50 2.95 3.91
C SER A 108 -6.30 3.30 4.78
N LEU A 109 -6.56 3.72 6.01
CA LEU A 109 -5.52 3.91 7.01
C LEU A 109 -5.27 2.60 7.74
N LEU A 110 -4.00 2.21 7.78
CA LEU A 110 -3.57 1.06 8.55
C LEU A 110 -2.74 1.53 9.75
N LYS A 111 -3.23 1.21 10.95
CA LYS A 111 -2.37 1.22 12.14
C LYS A 111 -1.54 -0.05 12.14
N LEU A 112 -0.22 0.11 12.18
CA LEU A 112 0.69 -1.01 12.37
C LEU A 112 0.81 -1.30 13.86
N GLU A 113 0.34 -2.45 14.30
CA GLU A 113 0.71 -3.01 15.59
C GLU A 113 1.62 -4.21 15.37
N VAL A 114 2.88 -4.03 15.75
CA VAL A 114 3.89 -5.08 15.75
C VAL A 114 3.91 -5.69 17.14
N THR A 115 3.37 -6.90 17.26
CA THR A 115 3.58 -7.73 18.46
C THR A 115 4.72 -8.70 18.20
N ALA A 116 5.33 -9.24 19.26
CA ALA A 116 6.49 -10.13 19.17
C ALA A 116 6.30 -11.37 18.28
N SER A 117 5.06 -11.71 17.90
CA SER A 117 4.75 -12.93 17.11
C SER A 117 3.81 -12.69 15.94
N LYS A 118 3.26 -11.48 15.75
CA LYS A 118 2.28 -11.22 14.69
C LYS A 118 2.24 -9.74 14.29
N VAL A 119 2.18 -9.53 12.99
CA VAL A 119 1.86 -8.24 12.37
C VAL A 119 0.36 -8.22 12.10
N SER A 120 -0.35 -7.26 12.67
CA SER A 120 -1.78 -7.06 12.42
C SER A 120 -2.01 -5.69 11.79
N PHE A 121 -2.79 -5.66 10.71
CA PHE A 121 -3.29 -4.44 10.10
C PHE A 121 -4.70 -4.21 10.62
N PHE A 122 -4.92 -3.06 11.26
CA PHE A 122 -6.26 -2.60 11.59
C PHE A 122 -6.66 -1.53 10.59
N ASP A 123 -7.68 -1.83 9.78
CA ASP A 123 -8.33 -0.81 8.95
C ASP A 123 -9.21 0.06 9.86
N ILE A 124 -8.83 1.32 10.01
CA ILE A 124 -9.52 2.27 10.89
C ILE A 124 -10.80 2.82 10.23
N ASN A 125 -10.96 2.69 8.91
CA ASN A 125 -12.16 3.15 8.22
C ASN A 125 -13.41 2.31 8.55
N VAL A 126 -13.26 1.23 9.32
CA VAL A 126 -14.39 0.42 9.82
C VAL A 126 -14.99 0.99 11.13
N CYS A 127 -14.37 1.98 11.77
CA CYS A 127 -14.78 2.45 13.12
C CYS A 127 -15.59 3.76 13.13
N SER A 128 -16.51 3.96 12.19
CA SER A 128 -17.48 5.08 12.26
C SER A 128 -18.91 4.74 11.86
N SER A 129 -19.30 3.46 11.93
CA SER A 129 -20.71 3.06 11.84
C SER A 129 -21.07 2.04 12.91
N VAL A 130 -21.25 2.52 14.15
CA VAL A 130 -22.21 2.00 15.12
C VAL A 130 -22.67 3.13 16.03
#